data_AF-A0A518AP78-F1
#
_entry.id   AF-A0A518AP78-F1
#
_cell.length_a   1.000
_cell.length_b   1.000
_cell.length_c   1.000
_cell.angle_alpha   90.00
_cell.angle_beta   90.00
_cell.angle_gamma   90.00
#
_symmetry.space_group_name_H-M   'P 1'
#
loop_
_entity.id
_entity.type
_entity.pdbx_description
1 polymer ?
#
loop_
_entity_poly.entity_id
_entity_poly.type
_entity_poly.pdbx_seq_one_letter_code
_entity_poly.pdbx_strand_id
1 'polypeptide(L)'
;MELPVISLPRAVPLQRERKPKENIPQTRGEREQIRSRLRAYVEEVGAVPPLSMTELRGIAEQFVEREGLDTIYTDYVGVLLNSEVWRDHLATIPFERRLLLLPKCLRIEDQCPAPFDEFGLLCKQCGLCSIQDLQEEAERLGYAVLVAEGSALVMAIIETGKIDAIVGVSCLSVLERSFPYMEAAAIPGIAIPLLQDDCVDVTVDLDWVWEVLHLTSDDRTHRLNLDGLREEVKGWFDSAMLEHLMGPAASETEVQAREWLAKDGKRWRPFLTACVWKAAQEDHDVEIPDSVKKAAIAVECFHKASLAHDDIEDNDDYRYGEATLHKQHGVPVALNLGDLLLGDGYRLILECDAPAEARLAMTQAAASGHRTLSLGQGAELNWTLAPSPLSLTQVLDIFRKKTSPAFEVALQLGASLVGATSEEMQIITRYSEALGIAYQIRDDVEDLTDADSPNDLLAMRPSLPLAILHERTKAKPEQRALVEKAWRRECTPEEIATIKELMEEFEVETRCRVLQESYKEEAVQCLKDLKSASLKGLLRRVVSKIFSIEVKDWCSEFEARNAASSETSPQSTGGSNAAG
;
A
#
# COMPACT_ATOMS: atom_id res chain seq x y z
N MET A 1 19.06 20.68 -8.87
CA MET A 1 19.60 19.32 -9.03
C MET A 1 18.77 18.68 -10.14
N GLU A 2 19.37 18.33 -11.28
CA GLU A 2 18.63 17.56 -12.30
C GLU A 2 18.24 16.22 -11.68
N LEU A 3 16.96 15.86 -11.76
CA LEU A 3 16.51 14.56 -11.28
C LEU A 3 17.17 13.48 -12.15
N PRO A 4 17.72 12.41 -11.57
CA PRO A 4 18.35 11.35 -12.34
C PRO A 4 17.34 10.73 -13.33
N VAL A 5 17.85 10.26 -14.47
CA VAL A 5 17.06 9.51 -15.45
C VAL A 5 16.48 8.29 -14.76
N ILE A 6 15.17 8.05 -14.92
CA ILE A 6 14.52 6.87 -14.34
C ILE A 6 15.18 5.61 -14.91
N SER A 7 15.67 4.77 -14.01
CA SER A 7 16.03 3.39 -14.30
C SER A 7 14.81 2.51 -14.04
N LEU A 8 14.56 1.54 -14.92
CA LEU A 8 13.52 0.55 -14.66
C LEU A 8 14.00 -0.41 -13.57
N PRO A 9 13.13 -0.76 -12.60
CA PRO A 9 13.44 -1.81 -11.64
C PRO A 9 13.60 -3.16 -12.34
N ARG A 10 14.26 -4.10 -11.65
CA ARG A 10 14.30 -5.48 -12.11
C ARG A 10 12.87 -6.02 -12.12
N ALA A 11 12.47 -6.62 -13.25
CA ALA A 11 11.16 -7.24 -13.38
C ALA A 11 10.94 -8.29 -12.29
N VAL A 12 9.91 -8.10 -11.48
CA VAL A 12 9.43 -9.06 -10.48
C VAL A 12 8.27 -9.85 -11.11
N PRO A 13 8.26 -11.19 -11.02
CA PRO A 13 7.21 -11.96 -11.65
C PRO A 13 5.94 -11.86 -10.81
N LEU A 14 4.79 -11.78 -11.49
CA LEU A 14 3.50 -11.72 -10.80
C LEU A 14 3.24 -13.02 -10.06
N GLN A 15 3.03 -12.93 -8.74
CA GLN A 15 2.55 -14.06 -7.97
C GLN A 15 1.10 -14.34 -8.36
N ARG A 16 0.79 -15.61 -8.64
CA ARG A 16 -0.58 -16.00 -9.00
C ARG A 16 -1.48 -15.87 -7.78
N GLU A 17 -2.54 -15.07 -7.89
CA GLU A 17 -3.57 -15.06 -6.86
C GLU A 17 -4.32 -16.39 -6.87
N ARG A 18 -4.25 -17.08 -5.74
CA ARG A 18 -4.88 -18.38 -5.53
C ARG A 18 -5.77 -18.27 -4.31
N LYS A 19 -6.98 -18.84 -4.39
CA LYS A 19 -7.90 -18.87 -3.25
C LYS A 19 -7.26 -19.64 -2.09
N PRO A 20 -7.48 -19.21 -0.83
CA PRO A 20 -7.16 -20.05 0.31
C PRO A 20 -7.95 -21.36 0.24
N LYS A 21 -7.46 -22.40 0.90
CA LYS A 21 -8.24 -23.62 1.11
C LYS A 21 -9.59 -23.36 1.76
N GLU A 22 -10.56 -24.22 1.49
CA GLU A 22 -11.90 -24.15 2.09
C GLU A 22 -11.88 -24.15 3.62
N ASN A 23 -10.92 -24.84 4.24
CA ASN A 23 -10.73 -24.88 5.70
C ASN A 23 -9.90 -23.70 6.26
N ILE A 24 -9.70 -22.65 5.46
CA ILE A 24 -9.08 -21.39 5.86
C ILE A 24 -10.03 -20.25 5.48
N PRO A 25 -10.23 -19.23 6.34
CA PRO A 25 -11.05 -18.08 6.00
C PRO A 25 -10.54 -17.39 4.72
N GLN A 26 -11.47 -17.14 3.80
CA GLN A 26 -11.14 -16.78 2.42
C GLN A 26 -10.58 -15.36 2.31
N THR A 27 -11.09 -14.45 3.13
CA THR A 27 -10.64 -13.07 3.11
C THR A 27 -9.60 -12.81 4.20
N ARG A 28 -8.68 -11.87 3.92
CA ARG A 28 -7.70 -11.41 4.91
C ARG A 28 -8.38 -10.77 6.13
N GLY A 29 -9.44 -10.01 5.91
CA GLY A 29 -10.19 -9.35 7.00
C GLY A 29 -10.76 -10.35 8.00
N GLU A 30 -11.35 -11.45 7.53
CA GLU A 30 -11.84 -12.53 8.41
C GLU A 30 -10.71 -13.16 9.22
N ARG A 31 -9.58 -13.48 8.57
CA ARG A 31 -8.39 -14.05 9.24
C ARG A 31 -7.86 -13.13 10.35
N GLU A 32 -7.78 -11.83 10.08
CA GLU A 32 -7.34 -10.84 11.07
C GLU A 32 -8.32 -10.70 12.25
N GLN A 33 -9.62 -10.70 11.98
CA GLN A 33 -10.64 -10.65 13.02
C GLN A 33 -10.61 -11.89 13.92
N ILE A 34 -10.51 -13.09 13.32
CA ILE A 34 -10.41 -14.35 14.06
C ILE A 34 -9.19 -14.32 14.98
N ARG A 35 -8.02 -13.97 14.43
CA ARG A 35 -6.76 -13.89 15.20
C ARG A 35 -6.85 -12.89 16.37
N SER A 36 -7.43 -11.71 16.14
CA SER A 36 -7.59 -10.69 17.19
C SER A 36 -8.51 -11.15 18.32
N ARG A 37 -9.65 -11.78 17.98
CA ARG A 37 -10.60 -12.31 18.98
C ARG A 37 -10.01 -13.51 19.72
N LEU A 38 -9.27 -14.36 19.02
CA LEU A 38 -8.62 -15.52 19.59
C LEU A 38 -7.58 -15.15 20.64
N ARG A 39 -6.82 -14.06 20.43
CA ARG A 39 -5.88 -13.54 21.43
C ARG A 39 -6.58 -13.18 22.74
N ALA A 40 -7.66 -12.39 22.67
CA ALA A 40 -8.45 -12.04 23.85
C ALA A 40 -9.07 -13.28 24.52
N TYR A 41 -9.49 -14.26 23.72
CA TYR A 41 -10.03 -15.52 24.23
C TYR A 41 -8.99 -16.36 24.97
N VAL A 42 -7.76 -16.47 24.46
CA VAL A 42 -6.67 -17.22 25.12
C VAL A 42 -6.36 -16.66 26.51
N GLU A 43 -6.37 -15.34 26.66
CA GLU A 43 -6.24 -14.68 27.96
C GLU A 43 -7.43 -15.00 28.89
N GLU A 44 -8.65 -15.00 28.35
CA GLU A 44 -9.88 -15.30 29.11
C GLU A 44 -9.91 -16.73 29.64
N VAL A 45 -9.57 -17.73 28.81
CA VAL A 45 -9.52 -19.14 29.25
C VAL A 45 -8.28 -19.45 30.10
N GLY A 46 -7.28 -18.55 30.14
CA GLY A 46 -6.06 -18.75 30.90
C GLY A 46 -5.28 -19.98 30.45
N ALA A 47 -5.26 -20.25 29.14
CA ALA A 47 -4.59 -21.41 28.58
C ALA A 47 -3.06 -21.27 28.70
N VAL A 48 -2.39 -22.32 29.21
CA VAL A 48 -0.94 -22.31 29.49
C VAL A 48 -0.25 -23.36 28.62
N PRO A 49 0.85 -23.04 27.92
CA PRO A 49 1.58 -24.03 27.13
C PRO A 49 2.45 -24.96 28.01
N PRO A 50 2.85 -26.15 27.51
CA PRO A 50 2.38 -26.79 26.28
C PRO A 50 0.97 -27.36 26.45
N LEU A 51 0.14 -27.21 25.42
CA LEU A 51 -1.18 -27.83 25.34
C LEU A 51 -1.10 -29.10 24.50
N SER A 52 -1.75 -30.17 24.96
CA SER A 52 -1.90 -31.38 24.15
C SER A 52 -2.84 -31.15 22.98
N MET A 53 -2.72 -31.98 21.94
CA MET A 53 -3.63 -31.94 20.78
C MET A 53 -5.11 -32.03 21.17
N THR A 54 -5.45 -32.78 22.22
CA THR A 54 -6.83 -32.91 22.70
C THR A 54 -7.31 -31.62 23.37
N GLU A 55 -6.45 -30.95 24.16
CA GLU A 55 -6.77 -29.67 24.79
C GLU A 55 -6.89 -28.56 23.74
N LEU A 56 -5.90 -28.45 22.83
CA LEU A 56 -5.92 -27.48 21.72
C LEU A 56 -7.21 -27.58 20.91
N ARG A 57 -7.58 -28.81 20.51
CA ARG A 57 -8.80 -29.04 19.74
C ARG A 57 -10.06 -28.70 20.53
N GLY A 58 -10.14 -29.10 21.79
CA GLY A 58 -11.30 -28.80 22.64
C GLY A 58 -11.51 -27.29 22.84
N ILE A 59 -10.44 -26.52 23.05
CA ILE A 59 -10.51 -25.07 23.20
C ILE A 59 -10.85 -24.40 21.86
N ALA A 60 -10.28 -24.89 20.75
CA ALA A 60 -10.59 -24.38 19.42
C ALA A 60 -12.05 -24.61 19.02
N GLU A 61 -12.60 -25.80 19.30
CA GLU A 61 -14.02 -26.12 19.04
C GLU A 61 -14.95 -25.18 19.82
N GLN A 62 -14.64 -24.91 21.09
CA GLN A 62 -15.40 -23.95 21.91
C GLN A 62 -15.32 -22.51 21.37
N PHE A 63 -14.15 -22.08 20.90
CA PHE A 63 -13.98 -20.76 20.29
C PHE A 63 -14.79 -20.64 18.99
N VAL A 64 -14.71 -21.65 18.13
CA VAL A 64 -15.47 -21.71 16.86
C VAL A 64 -16.97 -21.62 17.12
N GLU A 65 -17.49 -22.38 18.10
CA GLU A 65 -18.89 -22.32 18.49
C GLU A 65 -19.29 -20.94 19.04
N ARG A 66 -18.48 -20.37 19.95
CA ARG A 66 -18.71 -19.05 20.56
C ARG A 66 -18.79 -17.93 19.54
N GLU A 67 -17.87 -17.91 18.58
CA GLU A 67 -17.77 -16.86 17.58
C GLU A 67 -18.68 -17.08 16.37
N GLY A 68 -19.45 -18.18 16.35
CA GLY A 68 -20.34 -18.52 15.25
C GLY A 68 -19.61 -18.80 13.94
N LEU A 69 -18.39 -19.35 14.02
CA LEU A 69 -17.56 -19.69 12.87
C LEU A 69 -17.94 -21.06 12.31
N ASP A 70 -17.61 -21.32 11.04
CA ASP A 70 -17.79 -22.65 10.46
C ASP A 70 -16.82 -23.65 11.10
N THR A 71 -17.35 -24.83 11.46
CA THR A 71 -16.58 -25.95 12.03
C THR A 71 -15.40 -26.39 11.18
N ILE A 72 -15.42 -26.12 9.87
CA ILE A 72 -14.29 -26.40 8.97
C ILE A 72 -13.02 -25.62 9.36
N TYR A 73 -13.13 -24.50 10.09
CA TYR A 73 -12.01 -23.69 10.55
C TYR A 73 -11.37 -24.17 11.85
N THR A 74 -11.87 -25.24 12.46
CA THR A 74 -11.39 -25.73 13.78
C THR A 74 -9.88 -25.96 13.80
N ASP A 75 -9.33 -26.64 12.79
CA ASP A 75 -7.89 -26.93 12.74
C ASP A 75 -7.06 -25.65 12.53
N TYR A 76 -7.55 -24.73 11.69
CA TYR A 76 -6.94 -23.41 11.49
C TYR A 76 -6.90 -22.61 12.81
N VAL A 77 -8.03 -22.56 13.53
CA VAL A 77 -8.12 -21.94 14.85
C VAL A 77 -7.18 -22.61 15.84
N GLY A 78 -7.09 -23.94 15.85
CA GLY A 78 -6.19 -24.69 16.72
C GLY A 78 -4.72 -24.32 16.53
N VAL A 79 -4.28 -24.13 15.27
CA VAL A 79 -2.92 -23.69 14.96
C VAL A 79 -2.64 -22.27 15.45
N LEU A 80 -3.58 -21.35 15.24
CA LEU A 80 -3.46 -19.98 15.74
C LEU A 80 -3.51 -19.91 17.26
N LEU A 81 -4.34 -20.74 17.89
CA LEU A 81 -4.48 -20.82 19.33
C LEU A 81 -3.16 -21.26 19.97
N ASN A 82 -2.56 -22.34 19.45
CA ASN A 82 -1.25 -22.80 19.92
C ASN A 82 -0.19 -21.70 19.79
N SER A 83 -0.22 -20.95 18.68
CA SER A 83 0.71 -19.85 18.44
C SER A 83 0.53 -18.70 19.44
N GLU A 84 -0.71 -18.32 19.76
CA GLU A 84 -0.98 -17.24 20.72
C GLU A 84 -0.64 -17.67 22.15
N VAL A 85 -0.85 -18.93 22.53
CA VAL A 85 -0.48 -19.47 23.86
C VAL A 85 1.05 -19.43 24.10
N TRP A 86 1.85 -19.67 23.05
CA TRP A 86 3.32 -19.59 23.12
C TRP A 86 3.90 -18.19 22.91
N ARG A 87 3.07 -17.20 22.57
CA ARG A 87 3.50 -15.89 22.09
C ARG A 87 4.46 -15.19 23.07
N ASP A 88 4.06 -15.07 24.33
CA ASP A 88 4.85 -14.38 25.35
C ASP A 88 6.14 -15.11 25.69
N HIS A 89 6.15 -16.44 25.59
CA HIS A 89 7.37 -17.22 25.79
C HIS A 89 8.37 -16.97 24.66
N LEU A 90 7.92 -17.01 23.40
CA LEU A 90 8.77 -16.72 22.25
C LEU A 90 9.37 -15.31 22.34
N ALA A 91 8.56 -14.32 22.74
CA ALA A 91 8.98 -12.96 22.99
C ALA A 91 10.22 -12.86 23.92
N THR A 92 10.27 -13.64 25.00
CA THR A 92 11.38 -13.61 25.96
C THR A 92 12.70 -14.23 25.46
N ILE A 93 12.67 -14.99 24.37
CA ILE A 93 13.84 -15.74 23.90
C ILE A 93 14.70 -14.85 23.00
N PRO A 94 16.03 -14.77 23.17
CA PRO A 94 16.90 -13.98 22.28
C PRO A 94 16.82 -14.45 20.82
N PHE A 95 16.88 -13.52 19.86
CA PHE A 95 16.75 -13.83 18.42
C PHE A 95 17.75 -14.88 17.93
N GLU A 96 18.99 -14.84 18.43
CA GLU A 96 20.06 -15.79 18.10
C GLU A 96 19.80 -17.23 18.58
N ARG A 97 18.79 -17.40 19.43
CA ARG A 97 18.30 -18.70 19.89
C ARG A 97 16.99 -19.11 19.21
N ARG A 98 16.57 -18.40 18.15
CA ARG A 98 15.35 -18.69 17.39
C ARG A 98 15.68 -19.21 16.00
N LEU A 99 14.83 -20.12 15.52
CA LEU A 99 14.86 -20.66 14.17
C LEU A 99 13.66 -20.14 13.38
N LEU A 100 13.91 -19.50 12.23
CA LEU A 100 12.90 -19.24 11.22
C LEU A 100 12.90 -20.41 10.23
N LEU A 101 11.76 -21.10 10.11
CA LEU A 101 11.54 -22.16 9.14
C LEU A 101 10.60 -21.65 8.04
N LEU A 102 11.11 -21.55 6.81
CA LEU A 102 10.35 -21.16 5.62
C LEU A 102 10.15 -22.35 4.68
N PRO A 103 9.01 -22.43 3.98
CA PRO A 103 8.79 -23.46 2.98
C PRO A 103 9.42 -23.04 1.64
N LYS A 104 9.93 -24.01 0.88
CA LYS A 104 10.48 -23.74 -0.47
C LYS A 104 9.42 -23.21 -1.45
N CYS A 105 8.15 -23.43 -1.15
CA CYS A 105 6.99 -23.20 -2.01
C CYS A 105 6.61 -21.73 -2.17
N LEU A 106 7.17 -20.82 -1.36
CA LEU A 106 7.00 -19.37 -1.54
C LEU A 106 7.78 -18.84 -2.76
N ARG A 107 8.67 -19.66 -3.36
CA ARG A 107 9.44 -19.29 -4.55
C ARG A 107 8.59 -19.38 -5.81
N ILE A 108 8.99 -18.62 -6.83
CA ILE A 108 8.50 -18.79 -8.20
C ILE A 108 9.37 -19.87 -8.86
N GLU A 109 8.86 -21.10 -8.88
CA GLU A 109 9.62 -22.32 -9.16
C GLU A 109 10.45 -22.23 -10.46
N ASP A 110 9.83 -21.78 -11.55
CA ASP A 110 10.42 -21.73 -12.89
C ASP A 110 11.49 -20.65 -13.05
N GLN A 111 11.58 -19.70 -12.13
CA GLN A 111 12.46 -18.52 -12.25
C GLN A 111 13.50 -18.43 -11.13
N CYS A 112 13.38 -19.24 -10.08
CA CYS A 112 14.26 -19.19 -8.93
C CYS A 112 15.65 -19.79 -9.26
N PRO A 113 16.74 -19.01 -9.16
CA PRO A 113 18.10 -19.47 -9.48
C PRO A 113 18.80 -20.18 -8.30
N ALA A 114 18.10 -20.41 -7.20
CA ALA A 114 18.68 -20.94 -5.97
C ALA A 114 18.94 -22.46 -6.08
N PRO A 115 20.15 -22.93 -5.75
CA PRO A 115 20.45 -24.35 -5.70
C PRO A 115 19.84 -25.00 -4.45
N PHE A 116 19.73 -26.33 -4.50
CA PHE A 116 19.33 -27.17 -3.37
C PHE A 116 20.52 -28.00 -2.90
N ASP A 117 20.67 -28.11 -1.58
CA ASP A 117 21.59 -29.06 -0.95
C ASP A 117 20.83 -30.03 -0.03
N GLU A 118 21.56 -30.78 0.79
CA GLU A 118 20.98 -31.74 1.74
C GLU A 118 20.23 -31.08 2.91
N PHE A 119 20.44 -29.78 3.14
CA PHE A 119 19.84 -29.00 4.23
C PHE A 119 18.64 -28.16 3.77
N GLY A 120 18.57 -27.76 2.50
CA GLY A 120 17.42 -27.05 1.96
C GLY A 120 17.71 -26.20 0.73
N LEU A 121 16.89 -25.17 0.53
CA LEU A 121 17.08 -24.17 -0.53
C LEU A 121 18.10 -23.12 -0.07
N LEU A 122 19.16 -22.92 -0.87
CA LEU A 122 20.15 -21.85 -0.63
C LEU A 122 19.76 -20.58 -1.39
N CYS A 123 19.00 -19.70 -0.74
CA CYS A 123 18.53 -18.46 -1.36
C CYS A 123 19.70 -17.61 -1.90
N LYS A 124 19.62 -17.23 -3.18
CA LYS A 124 20.59 -16.34 -3.84
C LYS A 124 20.25 -14.85 -3.73
N GLN A 125 19.25 -14.49 -2.93
CA GLN A 125 18.80 -13.10 -2.77
C GLN A 125 18.51 -12.44 -4.15
N CYS A 126 17.69 -13.13 -4.96
CA CYS A 126 17.44 -12.75 -6.35
C CYS A 126 16.29 -11.74 -6.55
N GLY A 127 15.54 -11.39 -5.52
CA GLY A 127 14.44 -10.42 -5.53
C GLY A 127 13.13 -10.92 -6.13
N LEU A 128 12.98 -12.23 -6.35
CA LEU A 128 11.81 -12.80 -7.06
C LEU A 128 10.71 -13.33 -6.13
N CYS A 129 10.94 -13.37 -4.81
CA CYS A 129 9.96 -13.83 -3.83
C CYS A 129 10.31 -13.35 -2.42
N SER A 130 9.34 -13.44 -1.51
CA SER A 130 9.47 -12.96 -0.13
C SER A 130 10.42 -13.77 0.74
N ILE A 131 10.95 -14.92 0.28
CA ILE A 131 11.94 -15.71 1.04
C ILE A 131 13.18 -14.87 1.32
N GLN A 132 13.66 -14.11 0.34
CA GLN A 132 14.83 -13.25 0.52
C GLN A 132 14.61 -12.25 1.65
N ASP A 133 13.51 -11.52 1.59
CA ASP A 133 13.13 -10.50 2.56
C ASP A 133 13.10 -11.01 4.00
N LEU A 134 12.42 -12.15 4.17
CA LEU A 134 12.26 -12.79 5.48
C LEU A 134 13.60 -13.35 5.98
N GLN A 135 14.40 -13.94 5.10
CA GLN A 135 15.71 -14.47 5.44
C GLN A 135 16.68 -13.36 5.85
N GLU A 136 16.80 -12.31 5.04
CA GLU A 136 17.71 -11.19 5.33
C GLU A 136 17.37 -10.51 6.65
N GLU A 137 16.08 -10.30 6.93
CA GLU A 137 15.68 -9.68 8.19
C GLU A 137 15.89 -10.60 9.38
N ALA A 138 15.53 -11.88 9.25
CA ALA A 138 15.73 -12.84 10.33
C ALA A 138 17.23 -12.99 10.65
N GLU A 139 18.10 -13.10 9.64
CA GLU A 139 19.56 -13.12 9.81
C GLU A 139 20.07 -11.82 10.45
N ARG A 140 19.53 -10.64 10.05
CA ARG A 140 19.86 -9.34 10.66
C ARG A 140 19.53 -9.29 12.14
N LEU A 141 18.40 -9.88 12.54
CA LEU A 141 17.98 -10.00 13.94
C LEU A 141 18.80 -11.04 14.71
N GLY A 142 19.39 -12.01 14.02
CA GLY A 142 20.25 -13.04 14.58
C GLY A 142 19.69 -14.47 14.46
N TYR A 143 18.49 -14.64 13.89
CA TYR A 143 17.87 -15.96 13.72
C TYR A 143 18.78 -16.91 12.92
N ALA A 144 18.72 -18.19 13.26
CA ALA A 144 19.01 -19.22 12.27
C ALA A 144 17.85 -19.29 11.28
N VAL A 145 18.13 -19.30 9.98
CA VAL A 145 17.09 -19.42 8.94
C VAL A 145 17.27 -20.72 8.19
N LEU A 146 16.17 -21.46 8.01
CA LEU A 146 16.15 -22.69 7.24
C LEU A 146 14.99 -22.66 6.24
N VAL A 147 15.30 -22.87 4.96
CA VAL A 147 14.29 -23.00 3.91
C VAL A 147 14.17 -24.47 3.52
N ALA A 148 13.31 -25.21 4.21
CA ALA A 148 13.20 -26.66 4.09
C ALA A 148 11.78 -27.18 4.38
N GLU A 149 11.48 -28.39 3.89
CA GLU A 149 10.18 -29.06 4.09
C GLU A 149 10.24 -30.20 5.12
N GLY A 150 11.43 -30.56 5.62
CA GLY A 150 11.64 -31.76 6.42
C GLY A 150 11.60 -31.52 7.93
N SER A 151 10.68 -32.17 8.64
CA SER A 151 10.62 -32.15 10.11
C SER A 151 11.85 -32.78 10.78
N ALA A 152 12.51 -33.74 10.14
CA ALA A 152 13.68 -34.43 10.70
C ALA A 152 14.88 -33.50 10.95
N LEU A 153 15.15 -32.56 10.04
CA LEU A 153 16.25 -31.61 10.19
C LEU A 153 15.97 -30.60 11.31
N VAL A 154 14.71 -30.16 11.41
CA VAL A 154 14.25 -29.28 12.50
C VAL A 154 14.47 -29.95 13.84
N MET A 155 14.09 -31.23 13.98
CA MET A 155 14.32 -32.01 15.20
C MET A 155 15.81 -32.17 15.53
N ALA A 156 16.65 -32.45 14.53
CA ALA A 156 18.09 -32.52 14.75
C ALA A 156 18.68 -31.19 15.25
N ILE A 157 18.21 -30.05 14.73
CA ILE A 157 18.63 -28.72 15.17
C ILE A 157 18.18 -28.45 16.60
N ILE A 158 16.93 -28.77 16.92
CA ILE A 158 16.38 -28.70 18.28
C ILE A 158 17.25 -29.51 19.26
N GLU A 159 17.56 -30.77 18.93
CA GLU A 159 18.33 -31.67 19.78
C GLU A 159 19.75 -31.18 20.04
N THR A 160 20.29 -30.27 19.21
CA THR A 160 21.59 -29.63 19.48
C THR A 160 21.57 -28.66 20.66
N GLY A 161 20.38 -28.22 21.11
CA GLY A 161 20.21 -27.21 22.17
C GLY A 161 20.67 -25.80 21.79
N LYS A 162 20.91 -25.55 20.50
CA LYS A 162 21.28 -24.22 19.98
C LYS A 162 20.08 -23.31 19.75
N ILE A 163 18.89 -23.90 19.59
CA ILE A 163 17.63 -23.20 19.32
C ILE A 163 16.66 -23.53 20.44
N ASP A 164 16.02 -22.49 20.98
CA ASP A 164 15.04 -22.58 22.05
C ASP A 164 13.63 -22.24 21.58
N ALA A 165 13.45 -21.68 20.37
CA ALA A 165 12.14 -21.36 19.82
C ALA A 165 12.09 -21.40 18.29
N ILE A 166 10.89 -21.63 17.75
CA ILE A 166 10.68 -21.79 16.31
C ILE A 166 9.57 -20.87 15.83
N VAL A 167 9.85 -20.15 14.74
CA VAL A 167 8.86 -19.45 13.92
C VAL A 167 8.73 -20.23 12.62
N GLY A 168 7.58 -20.88 12.41
CA GLY A 168 7.35 -21.77 11.27
C GLY A 168 6.31 -21.22 10.30
N VAL A 169 6.62 -21.21 9.02
CA VAL A 169 5.65 -20.97 7.95
C VAL A 169 5.42 -22.29 7.21
N SER A 170 4.21 -22.84 7.26
CA SER A 170 3.93 -24.14 6.62
C SER A 170 2.44 -24.37 6.39
N CYS A 171 2.10 -25.39 5.61
CA CYS A 171 0.70 -25.75 5.37
C CYS A 171 0.09 -26.42 6.61
N LEU A 172 -1.23 -26.28 6.77
CA LEU A 172 -1.94 -26.73 7.97
C LEU A 172 -1.68 -28.20 8.30
N SER A 173 -1.67 -29.07 7.29
CA SER A 173 -1.43 -30.51 7.45
C SER A 173 0.00 -30.87 7.89
N VAL A 174 0.99 -30.03 7.61
CA VAL A 174 2.37 -30.20 8.12
C VAL A 174 2.47 -29.67 9.54
N LEU A 175 1.85 -28.53 9.83
CA LEU A 175 1.81 -27.94 11.18
C LEU A 175 1.18 -28.90 12.19
N GLU A 176 0.02 -29.48 11.88
CA GLU A 176 -0.64 -30.50 12.71
C GLU A 176 0.26 -31.70 13.02
N ARG A 177 1.02 -32.17 12.03
CA ARG A 177 1.96 -33.30 12.21
C ARG A 177 3.19 -32.91 13.03
N SER A 178 3.55 -31.63 13.07
CA SER A 178 4.71 -31.13 13.82
C SER A 178 4.42 -30.91 15.30
N PHE A 179 3.17 -30.63 15.67
CA PHE A 179 2.77 -30.30 17.04
C PHE A 179 3.14 -31.34 18.11
N PRO A 180 2.90 -32.66 17.91
CA PRO A 180 3.27 -33.65 18.92
C PRO A 180 4.76 -33.63 19.28
N TYR A 181 5.62 -33.30 18.32
CA TYR A 181 7.06 -33.21 18.53
C TYR A 181 7.45 -31.94 19.28
N MET A 182 6.83 -30.80 18.94
CA MET A 182 7.05 -29.53 19.64
C MET A 182 6.54 -29.58 21.09
N GLU A 183 5.38 -30.20 21.29
CA GLU A 183 4.79 -30.48 22.60
C GLU A 183 5.73 -31.34 23.44
N ALA A 184 6.19 -32.48 22.90
CA ALA A 184 7.09 -33.39 23.61
C ALA A 184 8.44 -32.76 23.96
N ALA A 185 8.93 -31.83 23.14
CA ALA A 185 10.16 -31.09 23.39
C ALA A 185 9.95 -29.81 24.24
N ALA A 186 8.70 -29.43 24.51
CA ALA A 186 8.30 -28.18 25.17
C ALA A 186 8.93 -26.92 24.55
N ILE A 187 8.98 -26.87 23.22
CA ILE A 187 9.62 -25.77 22.48
C ILE A 187 8.57 -24.74 22.07
N PRO A 188 8.72 -23.47 22.48
CA PRO A 188 7.92 -22.38 21.99
C PRO A 188 7.87 -22.33 20.46
N GLY A 189 6.66 -22.45 19.93
CA GLY A 189 6.40 -22.52 18.51
C GLY A 189 5.30 -21.57 18.09
N ILE A 190 5.61 -20.64 17.18
CA ILE A 190 4.60 -19.86 16.49
C ILE A 190 4.54 -20.33 15.04
N ALA A 191 3.34 -20.64 14.58
CA ALA A 191 3.09 -21.14 13.24
C ALA A 191 2.21 -20.16 12.45
N ILE A 192 2.66 -19.78 11.25
CA ILE A 192 1.88 -19.00 10.30
C ILE A 192 1.43 -19.94 9.16
N PRO A 193 0.11 -20.22 9.03
CA PRO A 193 -0.39 -21.11 7.99
C PRO A 193 -0.20 -20.55 6.58
N LEU A 194 0.25 -21.40 5.66
CA LEU A 194 0.11 -21.15 4.23
C LEU A 194 -1.37 -21.20 3.83
N LEU A 195 -1.75 -20.37 2.85
CA LEU A 195 -3.13 -20.30 2.35
C LEU A 195 -3.45 -21.47 1.40
N GLN A 196 -2.43 -22.10 0.81
CA GLN A 196 -2.55 -23.29 -0.05
C GLN A 196 -1.67 -24.44 0.49
N ASP A 197 -1.90 -25.68 0.04
CA ASP A 197 -1.17 -26.87 0.51
C ASP A 197 -0.50 -27.72 -0.59
N ASP A 198 -0.67 -27.37 -1.85
CA ASP A 198 -0.15 -28.15 -2.99
C ASP A 198 1.31 -27.80 -3.33
N CYS A 199 1.96 -27.00 -2.48
CA CYS A 199 3.40 -26.71 -2.54
C CYS A 199 3.88 -26.05 -3.85
N VAL A 200 3.01 -25.35 -4.57
CA VAL A 200 3.34 -24.61 -5.80
C VAL A 200 2.82 -23.19 -5.72
N ASP A 201 3.69 -22.19 -5.84
CA ASP A 201 3.33 -20.75 -5.79
C ASP A 201 2.36 -20.42 -4.64
N VAL A 202 2.67 -20.91 -3.44
CA VAL A 202 1.79 -20.73 -2.28
C VAL A 202 1.95 -19.34 -1.69
N THR A 203 0.92 -18.86 -1.03
CA THR A 203 0.86 -17.54 -0.39
C THR A 203 0.72 -17.68 1.13
N VAL A 204 1.14 -16.64 1.84
CA VAL A 204 1.06 -16.52 3.30
C VAL A 204 0.68 -15.08 3.65
N ASP A 205 0.03 -14.88 4.80
CA ASP A 205 -0.13 -13.53 5.36
C ASP A 205 1.24 -12.99 5.81
N LEU A 206 1.98 -12.39 4.89
CA LEU A 206 3.38 -11.95 5.08
C LEU A 206 3.54 -11.03 6.30
N ASP A 207 2.57 -10.13 6.52
CA ASP A 207 2.58 -9.23 7.67
C ASP A 207 2.62 -9.98 9.01
N TRP A 208 2.03 -11.18 9.08
CA TRP A 208 2.06 -12.01 10.29
C TRP A 208 3.43 -12.63 10.52
N VAL A 209 4.11 -13.05 9.44
CA VAL A 209 5.48 -13.55 9.53
C VAL A 209 6.41 -12.44 10.03
N TRP A 210 6.29 -11.25 9.44
CA TRP A 210 7.04 -10.06 9.84
C TRP A 210 6.82 -9.67 11.31
N GLU A 211 5.57 -9.69 11.77
CA GLU A 211 5.22 -9.44 13.16
C GLU A 211 5.92 -10.42 14.11
N VAL A 212 5.84 -11.72 13.80
CA VAL A 212 6.40 -12.76 14.67
C VAL A 212 7.93 -12.74 14.67
N LEU A 213 8.57 -12.37 13.55
CA LEU A 213 10.02 -12.21 13.47
C LEU A 213 10.57 -11.13 14.42
N HIS A 214 9.78 -10.08 14.69
CA HIS A 214 10.19 -8.97 15.55
C HIS A 214 9.75 -9.12 17.01
N LEU A 215 9.00 -10.16 17.32
CA LEU A 215 8.38 -10.35 18.62
C LEU A 215 9.44 -10.43 19.73
N THR A 216 9.43 -9.55 20.72
CA THR A 216 10.36 -9.59 21.88
C THR A 216 9.65 -9.30 23.20
N SER A 217 10.27 -9.57 24.36
CA SER A 217 9.69 -9.20 25.66
C SER A 217 9.84 -7.70 25.93
N ASP A 218 10.86 -7.08 25.34
CA ASP A 218 11.06 -5.62 25.26
C ASP A 218 10.27 -5.01 24.08
N ASP A 219 9.39 -5.78 23.44
CA ASP A 219 8.80 -5.43 22.17
C ASP A 219 7.87 -4.23 22.28
N ARG A 220 8.42 -3.11 21.85
CA ARG A 220 7.67 -1.89 21.56
C ARG A 220 7.22 -1.85 20.11
N THR A 221 7.46 -2.87 19.27
CA THR A 221 6.85 -2.97 17.93
C THR A 221 5.40 -3.44 18.03
N HIS A 222 4.59 -2.67 18.78
CA HIS A 222 3.16 -2.90 18.79
C HIS A 222 2.57 -2.57 17.42
N ARG A 223 1.63 -3.39 16.95
CA ARG A 223 0.87 -3.14 15.72
C ARG A 223 0.07 -1.86 15.96
N LEU A 224 0.58 -0.72 15.46
CA LEU A 224 -0.21 0.51 15.38
C LEU A 224 -1.60 0.14 14.87
N ASN A 225 -2.63 0.48 15.65
CA ASN A 225 -4.01 0.34 15.24
C ASN A 225 -4.25 1.35 14.10
N LEU A 226 -3.91 0.92 12.87
CA LEU A 226 -3.96 1.77 11.69
C LEU A 226 -5.38 2.25 11.42
N ASP A 227 -6.40 1.47 11.78
CA ASP A 227 -7.79 1.87 11.62
C ASP A 227 -8.19 2.89 12.68
N GLY A 228 -7.85 2.65 13.95
CA GLY A 228 -8.07 3.63 15.03
C GLY A 228 -7.36 4.96 14.78
N LEU A 229 -6.09 4.93 14.39
CA LEU A 229 -5.32 6.13 14.04
C LEU A 229 -5.89 6.83 12.81
N ARG A 230 -6.41 6.10 11.83
CA ARG A 230 -7.06 6.70 10.66
C ARG A 230 -8.35 7.41 11.05
N GLU A 231 -9.16 6.82 11.92
CA GLU A 231 -10.35 7.49 12.45
C GLU A 231 -10.00 8.72 13.29
N GLU A 232 -8.93 8.66 14.11
CA GLU A 232 -8.41 9.82 14.83
C GLU A 232 -8.02 10.96 13.87
N VAL A 233 -7.25 10.63 12.81
CA VAL A 233 -6.83 11.60 11.78
C VAL A 233 -8.03 12.23 11.06
N LYS A 234 -9.09 11.47 10.77
CA LYS A 234 -10.32 12.02 10.18
C LYS A 234 -10.94 13.08 11.09
N GLY A 235 -10.99 12.82 12.39
CA GLY A 235 -11.50 13.78 13.38
C GLY A 235 -10.71 15.10 13.45
N TRP A 236 -9.49 15.15 12.89
CA TRP A 236 -8.72 16.40 12.82
C TRP A 236 -9.29 17.43 11.85
N PHE A 237 -10.15 16.99 10.94
CA PHE A 237 -10.79 17.82 9.92
C PHE A 237 -12.20 18.26 10.31
N ASP A 238 -12.66 17.92 11.51
CA ASP A 238 -13.90 18.44 12.07
C ASP A 238 -13.78 19.96 12.27
N SER A 239 -14.90 20.68 12.05
CA SER A 239 -14.93 22.15 12.11
C SER A 239 -14.32 22.73 13.39
N ALA A 240 -14.63 22.12 14.55
CA ALA A 240 -14.09 22.55 15.85
C ALA A 240 -12.56 22.35 15.95
N MET A 241 -12.03 21.25 15.39
CA MET A 241 -10.60 20.97 15.43
C MET A 241 -9.84 21.86 14.43
N LEU A 242 -10.40 22.11 13.25
CA LEU A 242 -9.85 23.08 12.30
C LEU A 242 -9.81 24.49 12.89
N GLU A 243 -10.85 24.91 13.61
CA GLU A 243 -10.84 26.20 14.31
C GLU A 243 -9.79 26.27 15.41
N HIS A 244 -9.63 25.20 16.21
CA HIS A 244 -8.58 25.11 17.23
C HIS A 244 -7.17 25.19 16.63
N LEU A 245 -6.90 24.46 15.54
CA LEU A 245 -5.56 24.36 14.96
C LEU A 245 -5.20 25.50 14.02
N MET A 246 -6.17 26.06 13.29
CA MET A 246 -5.97 27.13 12.31
C MET A 246 -6.36 28.52 12.82
N GLY A 247 -7.00 28.62 13.98
CA GLY A 247 -7.59 29.86 14.53
C GLY A 247 -9.02 30.11 14.02
N PRO A 248 -9.75 31.15 14.48
CA PRO A 248 -11.07 31.47 13.96
C PRO A 248 -11.02 31.94 12.50
N ALA A 249 -12.04 31.61 11.70
CA ALA A 249 -12.17 32.13 10.33
C ALA A 249 -12.67 33.59 10.39
N ALA A 250 -11.85 34.51 9.90
CA ALA A 250 -12.10 35.96 9.91
C ALA A 250 -12.83 36.45 8.65
N SER A 251 -12.94 35.63 7.60
CA SER A 251 -13.59 35.99 6.35
C SER A 251 -14.37 34.83 5.73
N GLU A 252 -15.31 35.17 4.85
CA GLU A 252 -16.06 34.20 4.03
C GLU A 252 -15.14 33.28 3.21
N THR A 253 -14.01 33.80 2.73
CA THR A 253 -13.02 33.02 1.98
C THR A 253 -12.37 31.94 2.85
N GLU A 254 -12.03 32.27 4.10
CA GLU A 254 -11.47 31.29 5.05
C GLU A 254 -12.51 30.25 5.48
N VAL A 255 -13.79 30.63 5.58
CA VAL A 255 -14.89 29.68 5.81
C VAL A 255 -14.97 28.68 4.65
N GLN A 256 -15.06 29.16 3.41
CA GLN A 256 -15.13 28.28 2.23
C GLN A 256 -13.90 27.39 2.07
N ALA A 257 -12.70 27.90 2.35
CA ALA A 257 -11.47 27.10 2.30
C ALA A 257 -11.49 25.97 3.34
N ARG A 258 -12.00 26.23 4.55
CA ARG A 258 -12.12 25.21 5.60
C ARG A 258 -13.22 24.20 5.31
N GLU A 259 -14.33 24.63 4.72
CA GLU A 259 -15.36 23.72 4.24
C GLU A 259 -14.80 22.77 3.18
N TRP A 260 -14.07 23.30 2.19
CA TRP A 260 -13.37 22.49 1.18
C TRP A 260 -12.35 21.52 1.81
N LEU A 261 -11.58 22.00 2.79
CA LEU A 261 -10.61 21.19 3.51
C LEU A 261 -11.30 20.07 4.31
N ALA A 262 -12.44 20.36 4.93
CA ALA A 262 -13.25 19.41 5.71
C ALA A 262 -13.99 18.39 4.85
N LYS A 263 -14.26 18.69 3.57
CA LYS A 263 -14.92 17.74 2.65
C LYS A 263 -14.22 16.39 2.61
N ASP A 264 -15.03 15.35 2.57
CA ASP A 264 -14.61 13.96 2.75
C ASP A 264 -13.49 13.53 1.78
N GLY A 265 -12.79 12.47 2.16
CA GLY A 265 -11.64 11.92 1.46
C GLY A 265 -10.99 10.83 2.30
N LYS A 266 -10.17 9.97 1.68
CA LYS A 266 -9.57 8.84 2.41
C LYS A 266 -8.52 9.25 3.46
N ARG A 267 -8.04 10.51 3.39
CA ARG A 267 -7.05 11.15 4.29
C ARG A 267 -5.75 10.35 4.46
N TRP A 268 -5.29 9.70 3.39
CA TRP A 268 -4.07 8.89 3.43
C TRP A 268 -2.81 9.70 3.71
N ARG A 269 -2.65 10.86 3.07
CA ARG A 269 -1.46 11.72 3.22
C ARG A 269 -1.29 12.28 4.66
N PRO A 270 -2.32 12.88 5.29
CA PRO A 270 -2.22 13.26 6.71
C PRO A 270 -2.03 12.04 7.62
N PHE A 271 -2.67 10.91 7.30
CA PHE A 271 -2.48 9.64 8.03
C PHE A 271 -1.02 9.16 7.99
N LEU A 272 -0.35 9.23 6.84
CA LEU A 272 1.07 8.86 6.72
C LEU A 272 1.96 9.74 7.60
N THR A 273 1.68 11.05 7.66
CA THR A 273 2.39 11.98 8.56
C THR A 273 2.28 11.53 10.01
N ALA A 274 1.06 11.22 10.45
CA ALA A 274 0.77 10.74 11.80
C ALA A 274 1.44 9.38 12.08
N CYS A 275 1.37 8.45 11.13
CA CYS A 275 1.96 7.13 11.21
C CYS A 275 3.48 7.19 11.42
N VAL A 276 4.20 8.00 10.64
CA VAL A 276 5.65 8.14 10.79
C VAL A 276 6.00 8.67 12.18
N TRP A 277 5.30 9.71 12.65
CA TRP A 277 5.55 10.27 13.96
C TRP A 277 5.28 9.24 15.07
N LYS A 278 4.13 8.56 15.01
CA LYS A 278 3.71 7.56 15.99
C LYS A 278 4.63 6.34 16.03
N ALA A 279 5.11 5.87 14.88
CA ALA A 279 6.04 4.75 14.79
C ALA A 279 7.42 5.03 15.38
N ALA A 280 7.78 6.30 15.61
CA ALA A 280 9.02 6.69 16.26
C ALA A 280 8.87 6.85 17.79
N GLN A 281 7.65 6.82 18.33
CA GLN A 281 7.41 6.98 19.77
C GLN A 281 7.68 5.67 20.51
N GLU A 282 8.22 5.81 21.72
CA GLU A 282 8.42 4.69 22.64
C GLU A 282 7.11 4.27 23.31
N ASP A 283 6.27 5.26 23.64
CA ASP A 283 4.93 5.09 24.18
C ASP A 283 3.90 5.23 23.05
N HIS A 284 3.12 4.19 22.82
CA HIS A 284 2.10 4.16 21.75
C HIS A 284 0.77 4.78 22.17
N ASP A 285 0.55 5.03 23.46
CA ASP A 285 -0.65 5.71 23.95
C ASP A 285 -0.42 7.22 24.06
N VAL A 286 0.78 7.70 23.70
CA VAL A 286 1.09 9.14 23.66
C VAL A 286 0.11 9.88 22.75
N GLU A 287 -0.54 10.89 23.30
CA GLU A 287 -1.42 11.75 22.52
C GLU A 287 -0.63 12.47 21.43
N ILE A 288 -1.17 12.50 20.22
CA ILE A 288 -0.53 13.18 19.11
C ILE A 288 -0.59 14.70 19.36
N PRO A 289 0.56 15.40 19.44
CA PRO A 289 0.58 16.81 19.76
C PRO A 289 0.06 17.65 18.58
N ASP A 290 -0.40 18.86 18.88
CA ASP A 290 -0.93 19.79 17.88
C ASP A 290 0.09 20.15 16.79
N SER A 291 1.40 20.08 17.06
CA SER A 291 2.43 20.29 16.05
C SER A 291 2.40 19.24 14.94
N VAL A 292 2.10 17.98 15.27
CA VAL A 292 1.91 16.89 14.31
C VAL A 292 0.59 17.04 13.58
N LYS A 293 -0.50 17.37 14.29
CA LYS A 293 -1.81 17.62 13.68
C LYS A 293 -1.74 18.76 12.66
N LYS A 294 -1.06 19.87 13.00
CA LYS A 294 -0.83 21.00 12.07
C LYS A 294 -0.02 20.59 10.84
N ALA A 295 1.02 19.77 11.01
CA ALA A 295 1.79 19.26 9.87
C ALA A 295 0.95 18.35 8.97
N ALA A 296 0.12 17.48 9.54
CA ALA A 296 -0.80 16.63 8.79
C ALA A 296 -1.87 17.45 8.05
N ILE A 297 -2.46 18.46 8.69
CA ILE A 297 -3.40 19.38 8.05
C ILE A 297 -2.71 20.17 6.93
N ALA A 298 -1.46 20.61 7.12
CA ALA A 298 -0.71 21.29 6.07
C ALA A 298 -0.56 20.43 4.80
N VAL A 299 -0.27 19.13 4.97
CA VAL A 299 -0.23 18.15 3.87
C VAL A 299 -1.58 18.09 3.15
N GLU A 300 -2.68 18.06 3.89
CA GLU A 300 -4.02 18.03 3.30
C GLU A 300 -4.39 19.36 2.63
N CYS A 301 -3.94 20.50 3.14
CA CYS A 301 -4.09 21.79 2.48
C CYS A 301 -3.43 21.78 1.10
N PHE A 302 -2.20 21.28 0.98
CA PHE A 302 -1.52 21.15 -0.31
C PHE A 302 -2.28 20.22 -1.26
N HIS A 303 -2.81 19.11 -0.75
CA HIS A 303 -3.60 18.18 -1.56
C HIS A 303 -4.93 18.78 -2.03
N LYS A 304 -5.71 19.38 -1.14
CA LYS A 304 -7.00 20.00 -1.49
C LYS A 304 -6.81 21.22 -2.39
N ALA A 305 -5.69 21.93 -2.26
CA ALA A 305 -5.31 22.97 -3.22
C ALA A 305 -5.05 22.40 -4.61
N SER A 306 -4.25 21.32 -4.72
CA SER A 306 -3.99 20.69 -6.02
C SER A 306 -5.27 20.21 -6.67
N LEU A 307 -6.20 19.62 -5.91
CA LEU A 307 -7.49 19.19 -6.45
C LEU A 307 -8.35 20.36 -6.96
N ALA A 308 -8.36 21.48 -6.24
CA ALA A 308 -9.10 22.66 -6.69
C ALA A 308 -8.57 23.21 -8.03
N HIS A 309 -7.25 23.14 -8.22
CA HIS A 309 -6.59 23.56 -9.47
C HIS A 309 -6.77 22.51 -10.57
N ASP A 310 -6.52 21.23 -10.29
CA ASP A 310 -6.70 20.11 -11.23
C ASP A 310 -8.14 20.06 -11.77
N ASP A 311 -9.16 20.21 -10.90
CA ASP A 311 -10.57 20.24 -11.33
C ASP A 311 -10.84 21.32 -12.39
N ILE A 312 -10.14 22.47 -12.30
CA ILE A 312 -10.25 23.55 -13.29
C ILE A 312 -9.50 23.19 -14.57
N GLU A 313 -8.29 22.63 -14.44
CA GLU A 313 -7.43 22.25 -15.56
C GLU A 313 -8.08 21.15 -16.42
N ASP A 314 -8.75 20.20 -15.77
CA ASP A 314 -9.46 19.09 -16.40
C ASP A 314 -10.93 19.41 -16.74
N ASN A 315 -11.45 20.54 -16.24
CA ASN A 315 -12.85 20.97 -16.38
C ASN A 315 -13.86 19.93 -15.85
N ASP A 316 -13.57 19.36 -14.68
CA ASP A 316 -14.38 18.33 -14.04
C ASP A 316 -15.65 18.91 -13.40
N ASP A 317 -16.80 18.28 -13.67
CA ASP A 317 -18.07 18.74 -13.12
C ASP A 317 -18.28 18.32 -11.66
N TYR A 318 -17.78 17.14 -11.28
CA TYR A 318 -18.02 16.51 -9.97
C TYR A 318 -16.77 15.87 -9.36
N ARG A 319 -16.66 15.92 -8.03
CA ARG A 319 -15.67 15.22 -7.22
C ARG A 319 -16.31 14.73 -5.92
N TYR A 320 -16.03 13.48 -5.52
CA TYR A 320 -16.67 12.81 -4.37
C TYR A 320 -18.21 12.80 -4.41
N GLY A 321 -18.79 12.76 -5.62
CA GLY A 321 -20.24 12.82 -5.82
C GLY A 321 -20.85 14.22 -5.62
N GLU A 322 -20.03 15.25 -5.40
CA GLU A 322 -20.46 16.64 -5.28
C GLU A 322 -19.93 17.49 -6.43
N ALA A 323 -20.57 18.62 -6.73
CA ALA A 323 -20.04 19.54 -7.73
C ALA A 323 -18.68 20.12 -7.30
N THR A 324 -17.76 20.26 -8.26
CA THR A 324 -16.42 20.84 -8.00
C THR A 324 -16.51 22.32 -7.63
N LEU A 325 -15.49 22.85 -6.94
CA LEU A 325 -15.49 24.25 -6.47
C LEU A 325 -15.74 25.26 -7.59
N HIS A 326 -15.17 25.03 -8.78
CA HIS A 326 -15.29 25.96 -9.89
C HIS A 326 -16.67 25.91 -10.56
N LYS A 327 -17.41 24.79 -10.43
CA LYS A 327 -18.81 24.69 -10.84
C LYS A 327 -19.73 25.33 -9.82
N GLN A 328 -19.43 25.22 -8.53
CA GLN A 328 -20.23 25.79 -7.45
C GLN A 328 -20.06 27.32 -7.34
N HIS A 329 -18.82 27.80 -7.36
CA HIS A 329 -18.47 29.19 -7.02
C HIS A 329 -17.80 29.96 -8.18
N GLY A 330 -17.58 29.31 -9.31
CA GLY A 330 -16.88 29.88 -10.45
C GLY A 330 -15.36 29.74 -10.36
N VAL A 331 -14.71 29.73 -11.53
CA VAL A 331 -13.24 29.59 -11.67
C VAL A 331 -12.45 30.61 -10.82
N PRO A 332 -12.79 31.92 -10.78
CA PRO A 332 -12.00 32.88 -10.00
C PRO A 332 -11.96 32.58 -8.49
N VAL A 333 -13.07 32.08 -7.94
CA VAL A 333 -13.15 31.72 -6.51
C VAL A 333 -12.37 30.44 -6.25
N ALA A 334 -12.58 29.40 -7.05
CA ALA A 334 -11.86 28.13 -6.91
C ALA A 334 -10.33 28.29 -6.99
N LEU A 335 -9.83 29.08 -7.95
CA LEU A 335 -8.40 29.40 -8.06
C LEU A 335 -7.87 30.04 -6.77
N ASN A 336 -8.56 31.07 -6.29
CA ASN A 336 -8.15 31.80 -5.08
C ASN A 336 -8.23 30.93 -3.81
N LEU A 337 -9.22 30.03 -3.70
CA LEU A 337 -9.31 29.09 -2.58
C LEU A 337 -8.14 28.09 -2.60
N GLY A 338 -7.73 27.60 -3.77
CA GLY A 338 -6.53 26.79 -3.91
C GLY A 338 -5.28 27.54 -3.47
N ASP A 339 -5.11 28.80 -3.89
CA ASP A 339 -3.97 29.65 -3.50
C ASP A 339 -3.93 29.92 -1.98
N LEU A 340 -5.09 30.16 -1.36
CA LEU A 340 -5.20 30.34 0.08
C LEU A 340 -4.75 29.08 0.83
N LEU A 341 -5.21 27.90 0.41
CA LEU A 341 -4.83 26.63 1.03
C LEU A 341 -3.34 26.33 0.89
N LEU A 342 -2.72 26.67 -0.25
CA LEU A 342 -1.26 26.59 -0.39
C LEU A 342 -0.56 27.46 0.65
N GLY A 343 -1.00 28.71 0.81
CA GLY A 343 -0.49 29.63 1.83
C GLY A 343 -0.66 29.10 3.25
N ASP A 344 -1.85 28.59 3.58
CA ASP A 344 -2.16 28.02 4.88
C ASP A 344 -1.32 26.79 5.20
N GLY A 345 -1.03 25.92 4.22
CA GLY A 345 -0.15 24.78 4.42
C GLY A 345 1.25 25.20 4.88
N TYR A 346 1.87 26.17 4.20
CA TYR A 346 3.18 26.69 4.63
C TYR A 346 3.12 27.41 5.98
N ARG A 347 2.06 28.20 6.22
CA ARG A 347 1.84 28.90 7.48
C ARG A 347 1.77 27.92 8.66
N LEU A 348 0.98 26.85 8.53
CA LEU A 348 0.81 25.82 9.56
C LEU A 348 2.13 25.13 9.91
N ILE A 349 3.00 24.86 8.93
CA ILE A 349 4.34 24.31 9.16
C ILE A 349 5.23 25.29 9.94
N LEU A 350 5.18 26.58 9.60
CA LEU A 350 6.03 27.60 10.22
C LEU A 350 5.58 27.99 11.64
N GLU A 351 4.28 27.92 11.91
CA GLU A 351 3.64 28.29 13.18
C GLU A 351 3.42 27.11 14.13
N CYS A 352 3.78 25.88 13.75
CA CYS A 352 3.67 24.74 14.64
C CYS A 352 4.71 24.80 15.78
N ASP A 353 4.36 24.23 16.93
CA ASP A 353 5.26 24.16 18.08
C ASP A 353 6.27 23.00 17.89
N ALA A 354 7.28 23.27 17.07
CA ALA A 354 8.35 22.33 16.75
C ALA A 354 9.71 23.05 16.68
N PRO A 355 10.84 22.33 16.86
CA PRO A 355 12.18 22.88 16.71
C PRO A 355 12.35 23.62 15.38
N ALA A 356 13.15 24.69 15.38
CA ALA A 356 13.34 25.54 14.20
C ALA A 356 13.92 24.73 13.02
N GLU A 357 14.81 23.78 13.32
CA GLU A 357 15.41 22.86 12.37
C GLU A 357 14.36 21.95 11.72
N ALA A 358 13.41 21.43 12.51
CA ALA A 358 12.31 20.60 12.01
C ALA A 358 11.37 21.43 11.12
N ARG A 359 11.00 22.65 11.53
CA ARG A 359 10.17 23.56 10.72
C ARG A 359 10.84 23.94 9.41
N LEU A 360 12.15 24.18 9.42
CA LEU A 360 12.93 24.45 8.21
C LEU A 360 12.92 23.24 7.27
N ALA A 361 13.20 22.04 7.79
CA ALA A 361 13.20 20.81 7.00
C ALA A 361 11.82 20.52 6.38
N MET A 362 10.74 20.64 7.17
CA MET A 362 9.36 20.49 6.68
C MET A 362 9.02 21.50 5.58
N THR A 363 9.41 22.77 5.76
CA THR A 363 9.16 23.82 4.77
C THR A 363 9.92 23.55 3.47
N GLN A 364 11.18 23.11 3.57
CA GLN A 364 11.99 22.73 2.41
C GLN A 364 11.40 21.54 1.66
N ALA A 365 10.96 20.50 2.38
CA ALA A 365 10.28 19.34 1.82
C ALA A 365 9.00 19.76 1.08
N ALA A 366 8.12 20.52 1.74
CA ALA A 366 6.87 21.01 1.16
C ALA A 366 7.10 21.90 -0.08
N ALA A 367 8.08 22.81 -0.04
CA ALA A 367 8.40 23.67 -1.18
C ALA A 367 8.97 22.89 -2.38
N SER A 368 9.88 21.94 -2.12
CA SER A 368 10.45 21.09 -3.16
C SER A 368 9.41 20.16 -3.77
N GLY A 369 8.58 19.55 -2.93
CA GLY A 369 7.50 18.66 -3.36
C GLY A 369 6.46 19.37 -4.20
N HIS A 370 5.98 20.54 -3.76
CA HIS A 370 5.07 21.38 -4.52
C HIS A 370 5.66 21.76 -5.88
N ARG A 371 6.91 22.26 -5.93
CA ARG A 371 7.57 22.59 -7.19
C ARG A 371 7.65 21.37 -8.13
N THR A 372 7.96 20.19 -7.60
CA THR A 372 8.09 18.97 -8.40
C THR A 372 6.74 18.54 -8.96
N LEU A 373 5.68 18.60 -8.15
CA LEU A 373 4.30 18.33 -8.55
C LEU A 373 3.85 19.26 -9.68
N SER A 374 4.03 20.59 -9.51
CA SER A 374 3.66 21.56 -10.54
C SER A 374 4.43 21.36 -11.85
N LEU A 375 5.70 20.93 -11.79
CA LEU A 375 6.47 20.59 -12.99
C LEU A 375 5.97 19.31 -13.66
N GLY A 376 5.51 18.32 -12.88
CA GLY A 376 4.89 17.10 -13.38
C GLY A 376 3.57 17.40 -14.10
N GLN A 377 2.67 18.13 -13.43
CA GLN A 377 1.40 18.56 -14.00
C GLN A 377 1.60 19.44 -15.25
N GLY A 378 2.53 20.39 -15.18
CA GLY A 378 2.89 21.21 -16.35
C GLY A 378 3.43 20.39 -17.52
N ALA A 379 4.17 19.29 -17.29
CA ALA A 379 4.64 18.43 -18.37
C ALA A 379 3.48 17.70 -19.07
N GLU A 380 2.49 17.24 -18.31
CA GLU A 380 1.25 16.65 -18.83
C GLU A 380 0.42 17.65 -19.62
N LEU A 381 0.17 18.85 -19.07
CA LEU A 381 -0.58 19.91 -19.76
C LEU A 381 0.10 20.33 -21.07
N ASN A 382 1.43 20.50 -21.07
CA ASN A 382 2.18 20.84 -22.29
C ASN A 382 2.08 19.72 -23.34
N TRP A 383 2.14 18.46 -22.92
CA TRP A 383 1.92 17.34 -23.82
C TRP A 383 0.48 17.34 -24.35
N THR A 384 -0.51 17.66 -23.53
CA THR A 384 -1.91 17.73 -23.95
C THR A 384 -2.19 18.81 -25.00
N LEU A 385 -1.45 19.93 -24.95
CA LEU A 385 -1.49 20.98 -25.98
C LEU A 385 -0.80 20.57 -27.29
N ALA A 386 0.22 19.71 -27.22
CA ALA A 386 0.96 19.22 -28.37
C ALA A 386 1.25 17.70 -28.27
N PRO A 387 0.22 16.85 -28.44
CA PRO A 387 0.35 15.41 -28.20
C PRO A 387 1.36 14.77 -29.15
N SER A 388 2.26 13.97 -28.59
CA SER A 388 3.27 13.23 -29.34
C SER A 388 3.65 11.92 -28.65
N PRO A 389 4.15 10.90 -29.38
CA PRO A 389 4.55 9.65 -28.76
C PRO A 389 5.63 9.84 -27.70
N LEU A 390 5.40 9.30 -26.51
CA LEU A 390 6.37 9.27 -25.41
C LEU A 390 6.99 7.87 -25.27
N SER A 391 8.25 7.82 -24.81
CA SER A 391 8.86 6.57 -24.35
C SER A 391 8.29 6.15 -23.00
N LEU A 392 8.44 4.87 -22.67
CA LEU A 392 8.13 4.33 -21.35
C LEU A 392 8.76 5.17 -20.21
N THR A 393 10.04 5.49 -20.33
CA THR A 393 10.77 6.29 -19.34
C THR A 393 10.29 7.73 -19.21
N GLN A 394 9.77 8.33 -20.29
CA GLN A 394 9.18 9.68 -20.24
C GLN A 394 7.84 9.67 -19.52
N VAL A 395 6.98 8.67 -19.78
CA VAL A 395 5.71 8.52 -19.06
C VAL A 395 5.95 8.29 -17.57
N LEU A 396 6.88 7.39 -17.23
CA LEU A 396 7.24 7.16 -15.82
C LEU A 396 7.83 8.40 -15.14
N ASP A 397 8.52 9.28 -15.88
CA ASP A 397 9.05 10.53 -15.31
C ASP A 397 7.96 11.54 -15.02
N ILE A 398 6.89 11.55 -15.81
CA ILE A 398 5.68 12.32 -15.52
C ILE A 398 5.02 11.75 -14.25
N PHE A 399 4.83 10.43 -14.17
CA PHE A 399 4.23 9.76 -13.00
C PHE A 399 5.01 10.05 -11.71
N ARG A 400 6.34 9.91 -11.77
CA ARG A 400 7.26 10.23 -10.68
C ARG A 400 7.07 11.66 -10.18
N LYS A 401 6.86 12.63 -11.07
CA LYS A 401 6.77 14.04 -10.69
C LYS A 401 5.38 14.45 -10.25
N LYS A 402 4.32 13.83 -10.78
CA LYS A 402 2.94 14.19 -10.46
C LYS A 402 2.51 13.62 -9.11
N THR A 403 2.77 12.34 -8.87
CA THR A 403 2.12 11.59 -7.77
C THR A 403 3.05 11.36 -6.58
N SER A 404 4.31 10.98 -6.82
CA SER A 404 5.27 10.66 -5.75
C SER A 404 5.56 11.82 -4.77
N PRO A 405 5.65 13.11 -5.17
CA PRO A 405 6.00 14.17 -4.24
C PRO A 405 4.99 14.37 -3.11
N ALA A 406 3.71 14.07 -3.35
CA ALA A 406 2.69 14.22 -2.32
C ALA A 406 2.85 13.18 -1.19
N PHE A 407 3.25 11.95 -1.52
CA PHE A 407 3.61 10.93 -0.52
C PHE A 407 4.91 11.29 0.19
N GLU A 408 5.90 11.75 -0.56
CA GLU A 408 7.20 12.16 -0.03
C GLU A 408 7.05 13.28 1.00
N VAL A 409 6.30 14.34 0.69
CA VAL A 409 6.04 15.46 1.61
C VAL A 409 5.37 14.95 2.88
N ALA A 410 4.33 14.12 2.78
CA ALA A 410 3.65 13.56 3.95
C ALA A 410 4.60 12.81 4.89
N LEU A 411 5.42 11.91 4.33
CA LEU A 411 6.35 11.10 5.11
C LEU A 411 7.51 11.94 5.67
N GLN A 412 8.06 12.87 4.88
CA GLN A 412 9.16 13.75 5.30
C GLN A 412 8.73 14.73 6.40
N LEU A 413 7.48 15.20 6.40
CA LEU A 413 6.96 16.05 7.46
C LEU A 413 6.92 15.29 8.80
N GLY A 414 6.37 14.09 8.81
CA GLY A 414 6.36 13.23 10.01
C GLY A 414 7.77 12.87 10.48
N ALA A 415 8.68 12.56 9.55
CA ALA A 415 10.07 12.22 9.84
C ALA A 415 10.86 13.41 10.40
N SER A 416 10.60 14.62 9.91
CA SER A 416 11.24 15.84 10.39
C SER A 416 10.86 16.16 11.84
N LEU A 417 9.60 15.90 12.23
CA LEU A 417 9.10 16.12 13.58
C LEU A 417 9.74 15.19 14.63
N VAL A 418 10.28 14.05 14.21
CA VAL A 418 10.97 13.08 15.08
C VAL A 418 12.50 13.15 14.95
N GLY A 419 13.01 14.11 14.18
CA GLY A 419 14.44 14.31 14.00
C GLY A 419 15.13 13.20 13.21
N ALA A 420 14.45 12.62 12.21
CA ALA A 420 15.01 11.59 11.35
C ALA A 420 16.33 12.03 10.69
N THR A 421 17.26 11.09 10.57
CA THR A 421 18.58 11.33 9.97
C THR A 421 18.50 11.58 8.47
N SER A 422 19.54 12.18 7.89
CA SER A 422 19.63 12.38 6.44
C SER A 422 19.57 11.08 5.64
N GLU A 423 20.08 9.97 6.20
CA GLU A 423 20.01 8.64 5.61
C GLU A 423 18.54 8.15 5.56
N GLU A 424 17.81 8.30 6.65
CA GLU A 424 16.39 7.91 6.74
C GLU A 424 15.52 8.76 5.80
N MET A 425 15.79 10.05 5.70
CA MET A 425 15.09 10.95 4.75
C MET A 425 15.33 10.52 3.29
N GLN A 426 16.53 10.07 2.93
CA GLN A 426 16.82 9.54 1.59
C GLN A 426 16.13 8.20 1.33
N ILE A 427 16.02 7.33 2.35
CA ILE A 427 15.25 6.09 2.26
C ILE A 427 13.77 6.40 1.99
N ILE A 428 13.19 7.33 2.76
CA ILE A 428 11.80 7.79 2.59
C ILE A 428 11.57 8.36 1.19
N THR A 429 12.54 9.12 0.66
CA THR A 429 12.46 9.68 -0.70
C THR A 429 12.36 8.58 -1.75
N ARG A 430 13.29 7.60 -1.72
CA ARG A 430 13.27 6.48 -2.67
C ARG A 430 12.02 5.60 -2.54
N TYR A 431 11.59 5.34 -1.30
CA TYR A 431 10.34 4.64 -1.01
C TYR A 431 9.14 5.36 -1.64
N SER A 432 9.05 6.67 -1.46
CA SER A 432 7.92 7.49 -1.96
C SER A 432 7.91 7.58 -3.48
N GLU A 433 9.09 7.67 -4.12
CA GLU A 433 9.25 7.63 -5.57
C GLU A 433 8.66 6.33 -6.14
N ALA A 434 9.14 5.18 -5.65
CA ALA A 434 8.70 3.87 -6.12
C ALA A 434 7.20 3.62 -5.83
N LEU A 435 6.73 3.99 -4.63
CA LEU A 435 5.31 3.86 -4.27
C LEU A 435 4.40 4.70 -5.18
N GLY A 436 4.77 5.96 -5.43
CA GLY A 436 3.98 6.86 -6.27
C GLY A 436 3.93 6.43 -7.74
N ILE A 437 5.03 5.86 -8.26
CA ILE A 437 5.04 5.27 -9.62
C ILE A 437 4.16 4.02 -9.65
N ALA A 438 4.29 3.10 -8.69
CA ALA A 438 3.46 1.90 -8.61
C ALA A 438 1.96 2.22 -8.51
N TYR A 439 1.62 3.30 -7.80
CA TYR A 439 0.26 3.82 -7.75
C TYR A 439 -0.20 4.25 -9.14
N GLN A 440 0.50 5.17 -9.82
CA GLN A 440 0.03 5.66 -11.11
C GLN A 440 -0.08 4.57 -12.18
N ILE A 441 0.78 3.54 -12.12
CA ILE A 441 0.66 2.35 -12.97
C ILE A 441 -0.65 1.59 -12.68
N ARG A 442 -1.08 1.53 -11.41
CA ARG A 442 -2.35 0.89 -11.04
C ARG A 442 -3.53 1.58 -11.69
N ASP A 443 -3.58 2.90 -11.60
CA ASP A 443 -4.67 3.71 -12.15
C ASP A 443 -4.76 3.43 -13.65
N ASP A 444 -3.63 3.53 -14.37
CA ASP A 444 -3.55 3.20 -15.80
C ASP A 444 -3.99 1.76 -16.15
N VAL A 445 -3.83 0.80 -15.24
CA VAL A 445 -4.30 -0.59 -15.42
C VAL A 445 -5.79 -0.72 -15.14
N GLU A 446 -6.29 -0.08 -14.08
CA GLU A 446 -7.71 -0.05 -13.74
C GLU A 446 -8.49 0.58 -14.91
N ASP A 447 -8.04 1.74 -15.41
CA ASP A 447 -8.60 2.44 -16.58
C ASP A 447 -8.59 1.58 -17.85
N LEU A 448 -7.56 0.74 -18.04
CA LEU A 448 -7.45 -0.15 -19.19
C LEU A 448 -8.49 -1.28 -19.15
N THR A 449 -8.84 -1.75 -17.95
CA THR A 449 -9.72 -2.92 -17.73
C THR A 449 -11.20 -2.56 -17.61
N ASP A 450 -11.54 -1.29 -17.42
CA ASP A 450 -12.94 -0.86 -17.32
C ASP A 450 -13.63 -0.92 -18.70
N ALA A 451 -14.57 -1.85 -18.85
CA ALA A 451 -15.30 -2.12 -20.08
C ALA A 451 -16.34 -1.02 -20.41
N ASP A 452 -16.77 -0.26 -19.42
CA ASP A 452 -17.81 0.78 -19.55
C ASP A 452 -17.23 2.17 -19.86
N SER A 453 -15.91 2.33 -19.94
CA SER A 453 -15.22 3.56 -20.39
C SER A 453 -14.96 3.50 -21.91
N PRO A 454 -15.84 4.02 -22.78
CA PRO A 454 -15.79 3.69 -24.20
C PRO A 454 -14.71 4.46 -24.97
N ASN A 455 -13.88 5.30 -24.33
CA ASN A 455 -13.01 6.26 -25.01
C ASN A 455 -11.62 6.51 -24.39
N ASP A 456 -11.17 5.80 -23.35
CA ASP A 456 -9.92 6.15 -22.62
C ASP A 456 -8.61 5.96 -23.40
N LEU A 457 -8.60 5.23 -24.52
CA LEU A 457 -7.44 5.24 -25.42
C LEU A 457 -7.14 6.64 -26.01
N LEU A 458 -8.14 7.53 -26.00
CA LEU A 458 -8.04 8.93 -26.40
C LEU A 458 -8.01 9.89 -25.21
N ALA A 459 -7.81 9.39 -23.98
CA ALA A 459 -7.75 10.20 -22.78
C ALA A 459 -6.79 11.39 -22.94
N MET A 460 -7.10 12.50 -22.27
CA MET A 460 -6.31 13.72 -22.33
C MET A 460 -4.99 13.64 -21.54
N ARG A 461 -4.41 12.46 -21.35
CA ARG A 461 -3.18 12.26 -20.53
C ARG A 461 -2.19 11.27 -21.16
N PRO A 462 -0.88 11.39 -20.86
CA PRO A 462 0.12 10.37 -21.17
C PRO A 462 -0.28 8.99 -20.63
N SER A 463 -0.15 7.96 -21.46
CA SER A 463 -0.61 6.60 -21.14
C SER A 463 0.55 5.59 -21.15
N LEU A 464 0.69 4.85 -20.05
CA LEU A 464 1.66 3.76 -19.93
C LEU A 464 1.36 2.60 -20.90
N PRO A 465 0.10 2.11 -21.02
CA PRO A 465 -0.26 1.11 -22.03
C PRO A 465 0.18 1.52 -23.45
N LEU A 466 -0.08 2.76 -23.86
CA LEU A 466 0.33 3.26 -25.18
C LEU A 466 1.85 3.36 -25.34
N ALA A 467 2.60 3.66 -24.27
CA ALA A 467 4.06 3.74 -24.33
C ALA A 467 4.67 2.34 -24.51
N ILE A 468 4.17 1.35 -23.79
CA ILE A 468 4.56 -0.06 -23.94
C ILE A 468 4.23 -0.55 -25.35
N LEU A 469 3.01 -0.27 -25.84
CA LEU A 469 2.58 -0.69 -27.18
C LEU A 469 3.42 -0.02 -28.29
N HIS A 470 3.76 1.27 -28.12
CA HIS A 470 4.61 2.01 -29.04
C HIS A 470 6.03 1.43 -29.13
N GLU A 471 6.59 0.95 -28.02
CA GLU A 471 7.87 0.26 -28.00
C GLU A 471 7.78 -1.11 -28.70
N ARG A 472 6.70 -1.85 -28.47
CA ARG A 472 6.51 -3.22 -29.00
C ARG A 472 6.23 -3.26 -30.49
N THR A 473 5.63 -2.20 -31.02
CA THR A 473 5.37 -2.04 -32.45
C THR A 473 6.57 -1.48 -33.22
N LYS A 474 7.73 -1.24 -32.59
CA LYS A 474 8.94 -0.67 -33.23
C LYS A 474 9.38 -1.40 -34.52
N ALA A 475 9.22 -2.71 -34.59
CA ALA A 475 9.56 -3.52 -35.76
C ALA A 475 8.39 -3.73 -36.75
N LYS A 476 7.22 -3.12 -36.50
CA LYS A 476 5.98 -3.28 -37.28
C LYS A 476 5.44 -1.90 -37.69
N PRO A 477 5.91 -1.32 -38.82
CA PRO A 477 5.66 0.08 -39.18
C PRO A 477 4.19 0.50 -39.26
N GLU A 478 3.32 -0.37 -39.80
CA GLU A 478 1.88 -0.09 -39.93
C GLU A 478 1.19 -0.03 -38.55
N GLN A 479 1.46 -1.03 -37.69
CA GLN A 479 0.96 -1.05 -36.32
C GLN A 479 1.52 0.13 -35.52
N ARG A 480 2.79 0.49 -35.72
CA ARG A 480 3.41 1.64 -35.08
C ARG A 480 2.75 2.95 -35.48
N ALA A 481 2.50 3.15 -36.77
CA ALA A 481 1.84 4.36 -37.27
C ALA A 481 0.44 4.51 -36.67
N LEU A 482 -0.29 3.41 -36.51
CA LEU A 482 -1.59 3.38 -35.84
C LEU A 482 -1.48 3.80 -34.36
N VAL A 483 -0.49 3.29 -33.62
CA VAL A 483 -0.24 3.70 -32.23
C VAL A 483 0.16 5.16 -32.14
N GLU A 484 0.98 5.66 -33.07
CA GLU A 484 1.37 7.08 -33.11
C GLU A 484 0.21 8.02 -33.46
N LYS A 485 -0.82 7.55 -34.18
CA LYS A 485 -2.10 8.28 -34.34
C LYS A 485 -2.89 8.32 -33.04
N ALA A 486 -2.89 7.23 -32.27
CA ALA A 486 -3.55 7.17 -30.97
C ALA A 486 -2.97 8.22 -30.01
N TRP A 487 -1.64 8.29 -29.94
CA TRP A 487 -0.91 9.33 -29.20
C TRP A 487 -1.30 10.77 -29.61
N ARG A 488 -1.65 10.98 -30.88
CA ARG A 488 -2.09 12.29 -31.41
C ARG A 488 -3.58 12.56 -31.29
N ARG A 489 -4.34 11.58 -30.78
CA ARG A 489 -5.81 11.62 -30.71
C ARG A 489 -6.47 11.73 -32.10
N GLU A 490 -5.87 11.07 -33.09
CA GLU A 490 -6.28 11.12 -34.50
C GLU A 490 -6.94 9.80 -34.99
N CYS A 491 -7.27 8.88 -34.07
CA CYS A 491 -7.82 7.57 -34.40
C CYS A 491 -9.34 7.57 -34.59
N THR A 492 -9.83 6.76 -35.53
CA THR A 492 -11.27 6.41 -35.64
C THR A 492 -11.68 5.34 -34.61
N PRO A 493 -12.98 5.15 -34.32
CA PRO A 493 -13.44 4.08 -33.43
C PRO A 493 -12.98 2.67 -33.84
N GLU A 494 -12.90 2.39 -35.14
CA GLU A 494 -12.40 1.12 -35.67
C GLU A 494 -10.89 0.96 -35.44
N GLU A 495 -10.12 2.03 -35.64
CA GLU A 495 -8.69 2.08 -35.34
C GLU A 495 -8.42 1.88 -33.84
N ILE A 496 -9.28 2.41 -32.96
CA ILE A 496 -9.24 2.20 -31.50
C ILE A 496 -9.49 0.71 -31.17
N ALA A 497 -10.47 0.07 -31.81
CA ALA A 497 -10.72 -1.35 -31.62
C ALA A 497 -9.50 -2.20 -32.01
N THR A 498 -8.86 -1.89 -33.14
CA THR A 498 -7.60 -2.53 -33.55
C THR A 498 -6.48 -2.29 -32.54
N ILE A 499 -6.38 -1.10 -31.94
CA ILE A 499 -5.39 -0.84 -30.88
C ILE A 499 -5.64 -1.73 -29.66
N LYS A 500 -6.90 -1.93 -29.25
CA LYS A 500 -7.25 -2.85 -28.15
C LYS A 500 -6.82 -4.28 -28.47
N GLU A 501 -7.08 -4.77 -29.68
CA GLU A 501 -6.62 -6.09 -30.14
C GLU A 501 -5.08 -6.20 -30.11
N LEU A 502 -4.36 -5.14 -30.49
CA LEU A 502 -2.89 -5.11 -30.39
C LEU A 502 -2.42 -5.13 -28.93
N MET A 503 -3.12 -4.46 -28.02
CA MET A 503 -2.80 -4.50 -26.58
C MET A 503 -2.93 -5.92 -26.02
N GLU A 504 -3.95 -6.66 -26.45
CA GLU A 504 -4.11 -8.08 -26.15
C GLU A 504 -3.02 -8.94 -26.80
N GLU A 505 -2.75 -8.79 -28.11
CA GLU A 505 -1.69 -9.52 -28.85
C GLU A 505 -0.34 -9.38 -28.15
N PHE A 506 -0.05 -8.18 -27.67
CA PHE A 506 1.21 -7.88 -27.01
C PHE A 506 1.17 -8.05 -25.50
N GLU A 507 0.09 -8.53 -24.87
CA GLU A 507 -0.02 -8.69 -23.41
C GLU A 507 0.37 -7.41 -22.64
N VAL A 508 -0.12 -6.24 -23.09
CA VAL A 508 0.24 -4.94 -22.54
C VAL A 508 -0.15 -4.82 -21.07
N GLU A 509 -1.36 -5.25 -20.70
CA GLU A 509 -1.84 -5.24 -19.31
C GLU A 509 -0.90 -6.03 -18.39
N THR A 510 -0.53 -7.26 -18.77
CA THR A 510 0.41 -8.10 -18.01
C THR A 510 1.73 -7.37 -17.77
N ARG A 511 2.23 -6.61 -18.74
CA ARG A 511 3.47 -5.84 -18.59
C ARG A 511 3.32 -4.64 -17.67
N CYS A 512 2.19 -3.93 -17.74
CA CYS A 512 1.89 -2.88 -16.77
C CYS A 512 1.88 -3.46 -15.34
N ARG A 513 1.19 -4.59 -15.13
CA ARG A 513 1.15 -5.28 -13.83
C ARG A 513 2.54 -5.74 -13.36
N VAL A 514 3.36 -6.33 -14.24
CA VAL A 514 4.76 -6.69 -13.89
C VAL A 514 5.55 -5.46 -13.45
N LEU A 515 5.43 -4.34 -14.16
CA LEU A 515 6.12 -3.10 -13.81
C LEU A 515 5.62 -2.53 -12.48
N GLN A 516 4.31 -2.57 -12.25
CA GLN A 516 3.69 -2.21 -10.98
C GLN A 516 4.28 -3.01 -9.82
N GLU A 517 4.33 -4.34 -9.94
CA GLU A 517 4.88 -5.21 -8.91
C GLU A 517 6.36 -4.95 -8.67
N SER A 518 7.10 -4.66 -9.73
CA SER A 518 8.53 -4.33 -9.64
C SER A 518 8.76 -3.04 -8.84
N TYR A 519 7.92 -2.02 -9.01
CA TYR A 519 8.00 -0.79 -8.22
C TYR A 519 7.47 -0.96 -6.78
N LYS A 520 6.46 -1.82 -6.56
CA LYS A 520 6.04 -2.19 -5.20
C LYS A 520 7.18 -2.83 -4.43
N GLU A 521 7.88 -3.78 -5.07
CA GLU A 521 9.03 -4.44 -4.49
C GLU A 521 10.19 -3.47 -4.28
N GLU A 522 10.47 -2.56 -5.24
CA GLU A 522 11.50 -1.53 -5.07
C GLU A 522 11.20 -0.62 -3.86
N ALA A 523 9.95 -0.22 -3.66
CA ALA A 523 9.55 0.55 -2.49
C ALA A 523 9.88 -0.22 -1.20
N VAL A 524 9.53 -1.50 -1.15
CA VAL A 524 9.78 -2.37 -0.01
C VAL A 524 11.28 -2.59 0.23
N GLN A 525 12.06 -2.84 -0.82
CA GLN A 525 13.50 -3.06 -0.75
C GLN A 525 14.25 -1.82 -0.25
N CYS A 526 13.81 -0.61 -0.61
CA CYS A 526 14.41 0.63 -0.11
C CYS A 526 14.39 0.73 1.42
N LEU A 527 13.46 0.04 2.08
CA LEU A 527 13.32 0.05 3.54
C LEU A 527 14.37 -0.81 4.25
N LYS A 528 15.15 -1.64 3.55
CA LYS A 528 16.14 -2.55 4.15
C LYS A 528 17.08 -1.84 5.14
N ASP A 529 17.59 -0.69 4.73
CA ASP A 529 18.57 0.10 5.49
C ASP A 529 17.93 0.96 6.59
N LEU A 530 16.59 0.92 6.72
CA LEU A 530 15.88 1.65 7.76
C LEU A 530 16.07 0.98 9.12
N LYS A 531 16.63 1.73 10.08
CA LYS A 531 16.97 1.21 11.42
C LYS A 531 15.74 0.99 12.30
N SER A 532 14.73 1.85 12.18
CA SER A 532 13.48 1.71 12.94
C SER A 532 12.65 0.55 12.41
N ALA A 533 12.58 -0.54 13.18
CA ALA A 533 11.74 -1.69 12.87
C ALA A 533 10.24 -1.32 12.82
N SER A 534 9.79 -0.48 13.75
CA SER A 534 8.40 0.02 13.78
C SER A 534 8.04 0.77 12.51
N LEU A 535 8.90 1.68 12.04
CA LEU A 535 8.68 2.45 10.82
C LEU A 535 8.78 1.56 9.58
N LYS A 536 9.76 0.64 9.53
CA LYS A 536 9.91 -0.35 8.45
C LYS A 536 8.64 -1.20 8.29
N GLY A 537 8.16 -1.79 9.39
CA GLY A 537 6.94 -2.61 9.41
C GLY A 537 5.67 -1.81 9.11
N LEU A 538 5.59 -0.55 9.53
CA LEU A 538 4.53 0.36 9.13
C LEU A 538 4.53 0.63 7.62
N LEU A 539 5.65 1.03 7.04
CA LEU A 539 5.75 1.39 5.61
C LEU A 539 5.51 0.18 4.70
N ARG A 540 5.93 -1.03 5.10
CA ARG A 540 5.54 -2.27 4.41
C ARG A 540 4.01 -2.47 4.41
N ARG A 541 3.37 -2.34 5.57
CA ARG A 541 1.91 -2.46 5.69
C ARG A 541 1.16 -1.39 4.90
N VAL A 542 1.72 -0.18 4.80
CA VAL A 542 1.15 0.89 3.97
C VAL A 542 1.12 0.48 2.49
N VAL A 543 2.20 -0.11 1.95
CA VAL A 543 2.21 -0.65 0.58
C VAL A 543 1.09 -1.68 0.44
N SER A 544 1.06 -2.69 1.29
CA SER A 544 0.00 -3.71 1.24
C SER A 544 -1.39 -3.09 1.35
N LYS A 545 -1.64 -2.17 2.28
CA LYS A 545 -2.97 -1.57 2.46
C LYS A 545 -3.36 -0.65 1.30
N ILE A 546 -2.41 -0.02 0.62
CA ILE A 546 -2.67 0.75 -0.59
C ILE A 546 -3.12 -0.19 -1.73
N PHE A 547 -2.46 -1.35 -1.91
CA PHE A 547 -2.66 -2.24 -3.06
C PHE A 547 -3.57 -3.48 -2.83
N SER A 548 -3.87 -3.85 -1.58
CA SER A 548 -4.64 -5.08 -1.23
C SER A 548 -6.12 -4.84 -0.98
N ILE A 549 -6.59 -3.59 -0.94
CA ILE A 549 -8.02 -3.35 -0.83
C ILE A 549 -8.57 -3.39 -2.26
N GLU A 550 -9.39 -4.40 -2.58
CA GLU A 550 -10.35 -4.32 -3.69
C GLU A 550 -11.29 -3.14 -3.38
N VAL A 551 -10.89 -1.93 -3.76
CA VAL A 551 -11.75 -0.75 -3.71
C VAL A 551 -11.99 -0.32 -5.12
N LYS A 552 -13.22 -0.55 -5.53
CA LYS A 552 -13.90 -0.04 -6.72
C LYS A 552 -13.99 1.50 -6.80
N ASP A 553 -13.10 2.23 -6.16
CA ASP A 553 -13.16 3.69 -6.01
C ASP A 553 -11.82 4.24 -5.48
N TRP A 554 -10.69 3.76 -6.00
CA TRP A 554 -9.40 4.42 -5.79
C TRP A 554 -9.13 5.22 -7.06
N CYS A 555 -9.40 6.53 -7.00
CA CYS A 555 -9.46 7.43 -8.16
C CYS A 555 -10.72 7.37 -9.06
N SER A 556 -11.93 7.30 -8.48
CA SER A 556 -13.08 7.96 -9.13
C SER A 556 -12.93 9.50 -9.23
N GLU A 557 -11.80 10.02 -8.73
CA GLU A 557 -11.27 11.36 -8.97
C GLU A 557 -10.75 11.59 -10.41
N PHE A 558 -10.60 10.53 -11.22
CA PHE A 558 -10.40 10.61 -12.68
C PHE A 558 -11.52 9.90 -13.47
N GLU A 559 -12.23 8.93 -12.87
CA GLU A 559 -13.28 8.15 -13.55
C GLU A 559 -14.69 8.80 -13.53
N ALA A 560 -14.91 9.89 -12.77
CA ALA A 560 -16.15 10.68 -12.88
C ALA A 560 -16.39 11.26 -14.30
N ARG A 561 -15.43 11.08 -15.21
CA ARG A 561 -15.47 11.44 -16.63
C ARG A 561 -16.53 10.71 -17.46
N ASN A 562 -16.93 9.48 -17.11
CA ASN A 562 -17.76 8.66 -18.01
C ASN A 562 -19.23 8.54 -17.63
N ALA A 563 -19.62 8.83 -16.38
CA ALA A 563 -21.02 8.73 -15.97
C ALA A 563 -21.86 9.95 -16.38
N ALA A 564 -21.29 11.16 -16.36
CA ALA A 564 -22.04 12.41 -16.54
C ALA A 564 -22.36 12.77 -18.01
N SER A 565 -21.72 12.13 -18.99
CA SER A 565 -21.94 12.40 -20.41
C SER A 565 -23.05 11.55 -21.06
N SER A 566 -23.72 10.70 -20.29
CA SER A 566 -24.81 9.84 -20.78
C SER A 566 -26.23 10.39 -20.54
N GLU A 567 -26.40 11.48 -19.78
CA GLU A 567 -27.72 12.07 -19.47
C GLU A 567 -27.94 13.47 -20.07
N THR A 568 -27.74 13.63 -21.38
CA THR A 568 -28.41 14.72 -22.11
C THR A 568 -28.95 14.24 -23.45
N SER A 569 -30.13 13.61 -23.43
CA SER A 569 -31.01 13.58 -24.60
C SER A 569 -32.05 14.70 -24.49
N PRO A 570 -32.26 15.53 -25.52
CA PRO A 570 -33.19 16.65 -25.46
C PRO A 570 -34.63 16.13 -25.39
N GLN A 571 -35.39 16.61 -24.39
CA GLN A 571 -36.84 16.46 -24.34
C GLN A 571 -37.45 17.02 -25.63
N SER A 572 -38.08 16.13 -26.40
CA SER A 572 -38.88 16.49 -27.56
C SER A 572 -40.07 17.33 -27.09
N THR A 573 -40.12 18.56 -27.56
CA THR A 573 -41.28 19.46 -27.42
C THR A 573 -42.49 18.85 -28.13
N GLY A 574 -43.43 18.31 -27.37
CA GLY A 574 -44.77 17.97 -27.84
C GLY A 574 -45.57 19.24 -28.10
N GLY A 575 -45.63 19.67 -29.35
CA GLY A 575 -46.53 20.73 -29.80
C GLY A 575 -47.95 20.20 -29.95
N SER A 576 -48.84 20.56 -29.03
CA SER A 576 -50.28 20.51 -29.25
C SER A 576 -50.71 21.82 -29.94
N ASN A 577 -51.23 21.75 -31.16
CA ASN A 577 -52.05 22.82 -31.73
C ASN A 577 -53.47 22.31 -31.96
N ALA A 578 -54.39 22.98 -31.29
CA ALA A 578 -55.83 22.84 -31.40
C ALA A 578 -56.36 23.57 -32.65
N ALA A 579 -57.57 23.17 -33.04
CA ALA A 579 -58.37 23.62 -34.16
C ALA A 579 -58.53 25.15 -34.30
N GLY A 580 -58.68 25.59 -35.55
CA GLY A 580 -59.07 26.97 -35.93
C GLY A 580 -58.59 27.34 -37.32
#